data_AF-A0A537UJZ5-F1
#
_entry.id   AF-A0A537UJZ5-F1
#
_cell.length_a   1.000
_cell.length_b   1.000
_cell.length_c   1.000
_cell.angle_alpha   90.00
_cell.angle_beta   90.00
_cell.angle_gamma   90.00
#
_symmetry.space_group_name_H-M   'P 1'
#
loop_
_entity.id
_entity.type
_entity.pdbx_description
1 polymer ?
#
loop_
_entity_poly.entity_id
_entity_poly.type
_entity_poly.pdbx_seq_one_letter_code
_entity_poly.pdbx_strand_id
1 'polypeptide(L)'
;MRYSVVVLAALWIAAAPALAGEVDPGVTAISASAQAERAAIGRTEAWFERRIAPLTGTTTRVARAGPLIGLAGNRGQFDCIDTTNNTNALLLILNELKLLRHHTIAAPVSRFLFTEGPHNTAMIKDHKTNELWTVDPWTHKGSEVPDIFPLAKWKGGE
;
A
#
# COMPACT_ATOMS: atom_id res chain seq x y z
N MET A 1 -29.05 -12.79 4.67
CA MET A 1 -28.16 -13.09 3.53
C MET A 1 -27.00 -12.10 3.60
N ARG A 2 -25.86 -12.50 4.21
CA ARG A 2 -24.73 -11.60 4.48
C ARG A 2 -23.78 -11.69 3.30
N TYR A 3 -23.76 -10.67 2.45
CA TYR A 3 -22.71 -10.52 1.46
C TYR A 3 -21.45 -10.06 2.21
N SER A 4 -20.41 -10.90 2.23
CA SER A 4 -19.11 -10.52 2.79
C SER A 4 -18.57 -9.31 2.03
N VAL A 5 -17.91 -8.38 2.72
CA VAL A 5 -17.29 -7.15 2.15
C VAL A 5 -16.40 -7.46 0.92
N VAL A 6 -15.85 -8.67 0.86
CA VAL A 6 -15.09 -9.23 -0.27
C VAL A 6 -15.91 -9.31 -1.57
N VAL A 7 -17.19 -9.66 -1.49
CA VAL A 7 -18.10 -9.77 -2.64
C VAL A 7 -18.48 -8.39 -3.17
N LEU A 8 -18.61 -7.39 -2.29
CA LEU A 8 -18.79 -5.99 -2.71
C LEU A 8 -17.53 -5.44 -3.38
N ALA A 9 -16.33 -5.68 -2.84
CA ALA A 9 -15.08 -5.25 -3.48
C ALA A 9 -14.90 -5.89 -4.87
N ALA A 10 -15.22 -7.19 -5.01
CA ALA A 10 -15.17 -7.89 -6.29
C ALA A 10 -16.24 -7.39 -7.30
N LEU A 11 -17.47 -7.10 -6.84
CA LEU A 11 -18.55 -6.56 -7.69
C LEU A 11 -18.29 -5.11 -8.12
N TRP A 12 -17.61 -4.31 -7.31
CA TRP A 12 -17.21 -2.94 -7.69
C TRP A 12 -16.10 -2.93 -8.76
N ILE A 13 -15.18 -3.90 -8.72
CA ILE A 13 -14.14 -4.04 -9.75
C ILE A 13 -14.70 -4.70 -11.03
N ALA A 14 -15.69 -5.59 -10.93
CA ALA A 14 -16.37 -6.20 -12.08
C ALA A 14 -17.30 -5.24 -12.85
N ALA A 15 -17.63 -4.06 -12.29
CA ALA A 15 -18.32 -2.97 -12.99
C ALA A 15 -17.38 -2.13 -13.90
N ALA A 16 -16.25 -2.72 -14.31
CA ALA A 16 -15.17 -2.14 -15.11
C ALA A 16 -15.56 -1.31 -16.37
N PRO A 17 -16.69 -1.52 -17.08
CA PRO A 17 -16.99 -0.71 -18.27
C PRO A 17 -17.30 0.76 -17.95
N ALA A 18 -17.75 1.08 -16.73
CA ALA A 18 -18.00 2.45 -16.29
C ALA A 18 -16.74 3.15 -15.72
N LEU A 19 -15.66 2.39 -15.46
CA LEU A 19 -14.43 2.85 -14.81
C LEU A 19 -13.26 3.09 -15.79
N ALA A 20 -13.42 2.77 -17.08
CA ALA A 20 -12.37 2.91 -18.07
C ALA A 20 -11.88 4.37 -18.27
N GLY A 21 -12.61 5.37 -17.76
CA GLY A 21 -12.17 6.77 -17.72
C GLY A 21 -11.63 7.27 -16.37
N GLU A 22 -11.67 6.45 -15.31
CA GLU A 22 -11.35 6.86 -13.92
C GLU A 22 -10.17 6.06 -13.30
N VAL A 23 -9.84 4.90 -13.87
CA VAL A 23 -8.65 4.12 -13.51
C VAL A 23 -7.47 4.67 -14.30
N ASP A 24 -6.43 5.13 -13.59
CA ASP A 24 -5.16 5.50 -14.24
C ASP A 24 -4.69 4.29 -15.09
N PRO A 25 -4.49 4.43 -16.41
CA PRO A 25 -4.08 3.31 -17.26
C PRO A 25 -2.78 2.64 -16.79
N GLY A 26 -1.97 3.33 -15.97
CA GLY A 26 -0.78 2.79 -15.31
C GLY A 26 -1.04 1.90 -14.08
N VAL A 27 -2.29 1.76 -13.61
CA VAL A 27 -2.73 0.94 -12.47
C VAL A 27 -3.14 -0.48 -12.91
N THR A 28 -3.57 -0.67 -14.15
CA THR A 28 -4.02 -1.97 -14.69
C THR A 28 -3.09 -2.56 -15.74
N ALA A 29 -1.98 -1.89 -16.05
CA ALA A 29 -1.02 -2.40 -17.02
C ALA A 29 -0.24 -3.58 -16.43
N ILE A 30 -0.27 -4.72 -17.12
CA ILE A 30 0.68 -5.80 -16.91
C ILE A 30 2.09 -5.21 -17.07
N SER A 31 2.85 -5.20 -15.98
CA SER A 31 4.17 -4.58 -15.97
C SER A 31 5.19 -5.44 -16.71
N ALA A 32 5.98 -4.82 -17.58
CA ALA A 32 6.97 -5.52 -18.40
C ALA A 32 8.20 -6.01 -17.59
N SER A 33 8.45 -5.44 -16.41
CA SER A 33 9.58 -5.78 -15.54
C SER A 33 9.21 -5.65 -14.06
N ALA A 34 10.01 -6.27 -13.17
CA ALA A 34 9.86 -6.15 -11.72
C ALA A 34 9.95 -4.69 -11.25
N GLN A 35 10.88 -3.91 -11.80
CA GLN A 35 10.98 -2.48 -11.49
C GLN A 35 9.73 -1.70 -11.91
N ALA A 36 9.19 -1.98 -13.10
CA ALA A 36 7.96 -1.35 -13.57
C ALA A 36 6.76 -1.74 -12.68
N GLU A 37 6.71 -3.00 -12.22
CA GLU A 37 5.68 -3.48 -11.31
C GLU A 37 5.74 -2.79 -9.96
N ARG A 38 6.93 -2.61 -9.38
CA ARG A 38 7.10 -1.82 -8.14
C ARG A 38 6.58 -0.39 -8.32
N ALA A 39 6.94 0.26 -9.42
CA ALA A 39 6.44 1.61 -9.72
C ALA A 39 4.91 1.63 -9.90
N ALA A 40 4.33 0.60 -10.51
CA ALA A 40 2.88 0.46 -10.67
C ALA A 40 2.17 0.21 -9.32
N ILE A 41 2.73 -0.62 -8.44
CA ILE A 41 2.24 -0.84 -7.07
C ILE A 41 2.17 0.51 -6.34
N GLY A 42 3.24 1.31 -6.39
CA GLY A 42 3.26 2.62 -5.74
C GLY A 42 2.20 3.59 -6.26
N ARG A 43 2.01 3.69 -7.59
CA ARG A 43 0.93 4.51 -8.16
C ARG A 43 -0.46 3.99 -7.78
N THR A 44 -0.61 2.67 -7.72
CA THR A 44 -1.88 2.02 -7.37
C THR A 44 -2.24 2.26 -5.91
N GLU A 45 -1.28 2.19 -4.98
CA GLU A 45 -1.47 2.56 -3.58
C GLU A 45 -1.97 4.01 -3.44
N ALA A 46 -1.27 4.95 -4.09
CA ALA A 46 -1.64 6.37 -4.05
C ALA A 46 -3.03 6.64 -4.65
N TRP A 47 -3.36 6.00 -5.77
CA TRP A 47 -4.68 6.09 -6.40
C TRP A 47 -5.78 5.48 -5.51
N PHE A 48 -5.51 4.29 -4.94
CA PHE A 48 -6.44 3.58 -4.08
C PHE A 48 -6.75 4.42 -2.83
N GLU A 49 -5.73 4.89 -2.12
CA GLU A 49 -5.88 5.72 -0.93
C GLU A 49 -6.69 6.99 -1.25
N ARG A 50 -6.40 7.67 -2.38
CA ARG A 50 -7.15 8.86 -2.81
C ARG A 50 -8.65 8.59 -2.96
N ARG A 51 -9.00 7.39 -3.45
CA ARG A 51 -10.39 7.03 -3.69
C ARG A 51 -11.12 6.62 -2.41
N ILE A 52 -10.44 5.90 -1.53
CA ILE A 52 -11.06 5.38 -0.30
C ILE A 52 -11.06 6.41 0.84
N ALA A 53 -10.10 7.35 0.87
CA ALA A 53 -9.90 8.25 2.00
C ALA A 53 -11.14 9.11 2.37
N PRO A 54 -11.92 9.66 1.40
CA PRO A 54 -13.16 10.37 1.72
C PRO A 54 -14.24 9.46 2.31
N LEU A 55 -14.23 8.16 1.97
CA LEU A 55 -15.20 7.17 2.44
C LEU A 55 -14.86 6.68 3.85
N THR A 56 -13.58 6.63 4.19
CA THR A 56 -13.06 6.16 5.49
C THR A 56 -12.76 7.31 6.46
N GLY A 57 -12.92 8.57 6.03
CA GLY A 57 -12.62 9.74 6.85
C GLY A 57 -11.12 9.99 7.04
N THR A 58 -10.26 9.40 6.21
CA THR A 58 -8.79 9.47 6.34
C THR A 58 -8.15 10.51 5.41
N THR A 59 -8.94 11.37 4.75
CA THR A 59 -8.44 12.44 3.85
C THR A 59 -7.45 13.40 4.53
N THR A 60 -7.50 13.50 5.86
CA THR A 60 -6.62 14.37 6.64
C THR A 60 -5.39 13.66 7.22
N ARG A 61 -5.11 12.42 6.78
CA ARG A 61 -3.94 11.65 7.21
C ARG A 61 -2.66 12.46 7.03
N VAL A 62 -1.84 12.47 8.08
CA VAL A 62 -0.52 13.09 8.06
C VAL A 62 0.59 12.04 7.95
N ALA A 63 1.74 12.48 7.42
CA ALA A 63 2.95 11.67 7.39
C ALA A 63 3.47 11.38 8.81
N ARG A 64 4.10 10.22 8.98
CA ARG A 64 4.74 9.79 10.23
C ARG A 64 3.79 9.95 11.42
N ALA A 65 2.54 9.47 11.28
CA ALA A 65 1.57 9.48 12.36
C ALA A 65 1.85 8.33 13.34
N GLY A 66 1.87 8.61 14.63
CA GLY A 66 1.92 7.58 15.67
C GLY A 66 1.91 8.15 17.08
N PRO A 67 1.48 7.36 18.08
CA PRO A 67 1.38 7.82 19.47
C PRO A 67 2.74 8.09 20.10
N LEU A 68 3.79 7.40 19.65
CA LEU A 68 5.15 7.51 20.20
C LEU A 68 6.00 8.63 19.58
N ILE A 69 5.49 9.29 18.54
CA ILE A 69 6.19 10.35 17.77
C ILE A 69 5.49 11.70 17.88
N GLY A 70 4.87 11.96 19.04
CA GLY A 70 4.37 13.29 19.40
C GLY A 70 3.07 13.71 18.71
N LEU A 71 2.38 12.80 18.02
CA LEU A 71 1.11 13.09 17.34
C LEU A 71 -0.11 12.46 18.03
N ALA A 72 0.03 12.01 19.28
CA ALA A 72 -1.09 11.53 20.09
C ALA A 72 -2.21 12.58 20.13
N GLY A 73 -3.44 12.18 19.76
CA GLY A 73 -4.60 13.08 19.69
C GLY A 73 -4.74 13.88 18.38
N ASN A 74 -3.83 13.71 17.41
CA ASN A 74 -4.01 14.28 16.07
C ASN A 74 -5.23 13.64 15.38
N ARG A 75 -6.13 14.44 14.82
CA ARG A 75 -7.33 13.96 14.12
C ARG A 75 -7.01 13.26 12.79
N GLY A 76 -5.83 13.51 12.22
CA GLY A 76 -5.28 12.83 11.06
C GLY A 76 -4.41 11.61 11.40
N GLN A 77 -4.57 11.03 12.59
CA GLN A 77 -3.87 9.80 12.98
C GLN A 77 -4.21 8.64 12.05
N PHE A 78 -3.17 7.96 11.58
CA PHE A 78 -3.24 6.76 10.76
C PHE A 78 -1.83 6.17 10.73
N ASP A 79 -1.54 5.28 11.68
CA ASP A 79 -0.17 4.94 12.03
C ASP A 79 0.47 3.89 11.09
N CYS A 80 1.70 3.45 11.41
CA CYS A 80 2.41 2.49 10.58
C CYS A 80 1.71 1.12 10.48
N ILE A 81 0.92 0.75 11.49
CA ILE A 81 0.16 -0.51 11.50
C ILE A 81 -1.06 -0.34 10.60
N ASP A 82 -1.76 0.79 10.69
CA ASP A 82 -2.88 1.11 9.82
C ASP A 82 -2.46 1.13 8.35
N THR A 83 -1.35 1.81 8.02
CA THR A 83 -0.81 1.83 6.66
C THR A 83 -0.40 0.45 6.19
N THR A 84 0.29 -0.33 7.02
CA THR A 84 0.71 -1.70 6.67
C THR A 84 -0.49 -2.58 6.33
N ASN A 85 -1.56 -2.51 7.13
CA ASN A 85 -2.76 -3.30 6.91
C ASN A 85 -3.49 -2.89 5.62
N ASN A 86 -3.64 -1.59 5.36
CA ASN A 86 -4.27 -1.10 4.15
C ASN A 86 -3.48 -1.49 2.89
N THR A 87 -2.16 -1.30 2.90
CA THR A 87 -1.30 -1.67 1.78
C THR A 87 -1.32 -3.18 1.54
N ASN A 88 -1.26 -4.01 2.59
CA ASN A 88 -1.39 -5.47 2.43
C ASN A 88 -2.75 -5.87 1.86
N ALA A 89 -3.84 -5.23 2.29
CA ALA A 89 -5.17 -5.50 1.74
C ALA A 89 -5.23 -5.19 0.23
N LEU A 90 -4.64 -4.07 -0.19
CA LEU A 90 -4.52 -3.75 -1.61
C LEU A 90 -3.67 -4.79 -2.35
N LEU A 91 -2.50 -5.14 -1.85
CA LEU A 91 -1.62 -6.15 -2.46
C LEU A 91 -2.33 -7.50 -2.62
N LEU A 92 -3.11 -7.93 -1.61
CA LEU A 92 -3.95 -9.13 -1.67
C LEU A 92 -4.96 -9.05 -2.82
N ILE A 93 -5.66 -7.91 -2.97
CA ILE A 93 -6.58 -7.69 -4.09
C ILE A 93 -5.86 -7.80 -5.43
N LEU A 94 -4.70 -7.14 -5.58
CA LEU A 94 -3.90 -7.20 -6.82
C LEU A 94 -3.44 -8.63 -7.14
N ASN A 95 -3.09 -9.41 -6.12
CA ASN A 95 -2.69 -10.81 -6.26
C ASN A 95 -3.87 -11.73 -6.66
N GLU A 96 -5.05 -11.54 -6.05
CA GLU A 96 -6.25 -12.29 -6.41
C GLU A 96 -6.67 -12.02 -7.86
N LEU A 97 -6.55 -10.76 -8.31
CA LEU A 97 -6.80 -10.34 -9.69
C LEU A 97 -5.69 -10.72 -10.68
N LYS A 98 -4.63 -11.40 -10.23
CA LYS A 98 -3.46 -11.80 -11.05
C LYS A 98 -2.75 -10.63 -11.73
N LEU A 99 -2.77 -9.46 -11.09
CA LEU A 99 -2.10 -8.24 -11.57
C LEU A 99 -0.62 -8.17 -11.14
N LEU A 100 -0.22 -8.94 -10.12
CA LEU A 100 1.18 -9.12 -9.74
C LEU A 100 1.81 -10.26 -10.55
N ARG A 101 2.80 -9.95 -11.38
CA ARG A 101 3.49 -10.88 -12.29
C ARG A 101 4.93 -11.14 -11.88
N HIS A 102 5.59 -10.16 -11.28
CA HIS A 102 7.01 -10.22 -10.91
C HIS A 102 7.23 -10.38 -9.41
N HIS A 103 6.21 -10.15 -8.58
CA HIS A 103 6.30 -10.34 -7.13
C HIS A 103 5.20 -11.23 -6.55
N THR A 104 5.52 -11.85 -5.41
CA THR A 104 4.56 -12.41 -4.46
C THR A 104 4.43 -11.49 -3.25
N ILE A 105 3.32 -11.61 -2.53
CA ILE A 105 3.18 -10.97 -1.22
C ILE A 105 4.03 -11.75 -0.20
N ALA A 106 4.74 -11.04 0.67
CA ALA A 106 5.49 -11.61 1.78
C ALA A 106 4.89 -11.17 3.12
N ALA A 107 5.27 -11.85 4.20
CA ALA A 107 4.84 -11.45 5.54
C ALA A 107 5.36 -10.03 5.84
N PRO A 108 4.55 -9.15 6.48
CA PRO A 108 4.98 -7.82 6.87
C PRO A 108 6.19 -7.85 7.78
N VAL A 109 6.97 -6.78 7.78
CA VAL A 109 8.17 -6.65 8.62
C VAL A 109 8.07 -5.44 9.53
N SER A 110 8.73 -5.54 10.67
CA SER A 110 8.90 -4.45 11.62
C SER A 110 10.38 -4.06 11.79
N ARG A 111 10.64 -2.80 12.11
CA ARG A 111 11.93 -2.28 12.57
C ARG A 111 11.73 -1.41 13.80
N PHE A 112 12.82 -1.15 14.51
CA PHE A 112 12.87 -0.12 15.54
C PHE A 112 14.08 0.77 15.26
N LEU A 113 13.85 2.08 15.15
CA LEU A 113 14.89 3.09 15.05
C LEU A 113 14.68 4.15 16.13
N PHE A 114 15.75 4.62 16.76
CA PHE A 114 15.63 5.66 17.80
C PHE A 114 14.99 6.97 17.30
N THR A 115 15.10 7.25 15.99
CA THR A 115 14.55 8.44 15.34
C THR A 115 13.07 8.33 14.99
N GLU A 116 12.50 7.11 14.94
CA GLU A 116 11.14 6.86 14.43
C GLU A 116 10.27 6.01 15.38
N GLY A 117 10.88 5.30 16.32
CA GLY A 117 10.21 4.29 17.15
C GLY A 117 9.98 2.97 16.41
N PRO A 118 9.03 2.15 16.89
CA PRO A 118 8.58 0.95 16.19
C PRO A 118 7.90 1.32 14.87
N HIS A 119 8.30 0.66 13.79
CA HIS A 119 7.77 0.90 12.46
C HIS A 119 7.47 -0.41 11.74
N ASN A 120 6.35 -0.48 11.02
CA ASN A 120 5.89 -1.65 10.28
C ASN A 120 5.65 -1.29 8.81
N THR A 121 5.85 -2.25 7.91
CA THR A 121 5.54 -2.06 6.49
C THR A 121 5.12 -3.36 5.81
N ALA A 122 4.33 -3.22 4.75
CA ALA A 122 3.95 -4.31 3.85
C ALA A 122 5.15 -4.77 3.03
N MET A 123 5.10 -6.00 2.54
CA MET A 123 6.22 -6.61 1.82
C MET A 123 5.80 -7.36 0.56
N ILE A 124 6.65 -7.25 -0.44
CA ILE A 124 6.61 -8.05 -1.66
C ILE A 124 7.96 -8.74 -1.87
N LYS A 125 7.95 -9.89 -2.54
CA LYS A 125 9.14 -10.69 -2.85
C LYS A 125 9.24 -10.89 -4.35
N ASP A 126 10.36 -10.49 -4.94
CA ASP A 126 10.65 -10.70 -6.36
C ASP A 126 10.78 -12.21 -6.66
N HIS A 127 10.05 -12.71 -7.65
CA HIS A 127 10.06 -14.14 -8.01
C HIS A 127 11.40 -14.62 -8.55
N LYS A 128 12.16 -13.76 -9.25
CA LYS A 128 13.41 -14.12 -9.91
C LYS A 128 14.58 -14.09 -8.95
N THR A 129 14.67 -13.05 -8.12
CA THR A 129 15.83 -12.84 -7.25
C THR A 129 15.59 -13.32 -5.81
N ASN A 130 14.34 -13.59 -5.43
CA ASN A 130 13.91 -13.77 -4.04
C ASN A 130 14.19 -12.55 -3.14
N GLU A 131 14.54 -11.41 -3.72
CA GLU A 131 14.78 -10.19 -2.98
C GLU A 131 13.47 -9.66 -2.39
N LEU A 132 13.55 -9.19 -1.15
CA LEU A 132 12.43 -8.64 -0.41
C LEU A 132 12.41 -7.12 -0.55
N TRP A 133 11.23 -6.58 -0.86
CA TRP A 133 10.97 -5.16 -1.03
C TRP A 133 9.83 -4.72 -0.12
N THR A 134 10.02 -3.58 0.54
CA THR A 134 8.99 -2.94 1.37
C THR A 134 8.06 -2.09 0.51
N VAL A 135 6.82 -1.90 0.95
CA VAL A 135 5.87 -0.95 0.36
C VAL A 135 5.33 -0.08 1.48
N ASP A 136 5.87 1.13 1.62
CA ASP A 136 5.73 1.95 2.81
C ASP A 136 5.17 3.36 2.52
N PRO A 137 3.86 3.59 2.76
CA PRO A 137 3.25 4.91 2.60
C PRO A 137 3.29 5.76 3.88
N TRP A 138 3.84 5.26 4.99
CA TRP A 138 3.72 5.91 6.30
C TRP A 138 4.54 7.20 6.41
N THR A 139 5.72 7.23 5.76
CA THR A 139 6.63 8.39 5.72
C THR A 139 6.07 9.58 4.94
N HIS A 140 4.95 9.38 4.24
CA HIS A 140 4.31 10.32 3.32
C HIS A 140 2.90 10.71 3.76
N LYS A 141 2.38 11.81 3.22
CA LYS A 141 0.97 12.20 3.42
C LYS A 141 0.05 11.24 2.67
N GLY A 142 -1.22 11.23 3.06
CA GLY A 142 -2.20 10.38 2.39
C GLY A 142 -2.24 10.59 0.88
N SER A 143 -2.34 9.50 0.12
CA SER A 143 -2.42 9.48 -1.36
C SER A 143 -1.16 9.93 -2.10
N GLU A 144 -0.03 10.08 -1.42
CA GLU A 144 1.28 10.21 -2.05
C GLU A 144 1.82 8.82 -2.42
N VAL A 145 2.72 8.77 -3.42
CA VAL A 145 3.34 7.50 -3.84
C VAL A 145 4.25 7.00 -2.71
N PRO A 146 4.09 5.75 -2.24
CA PRO A 146 4.89 5.21 -1.14
C PRO A 146 6.34 4.99 -1.54
N ASP A 147 7.19 4.87 -0.53
CA ASP A 147 8.54 4.35 -0.71
C ASP A 147 8.50 2.84 -0.94
N ILE A 148 9.23 2.38 -1.96
CA ILE A 148 9.38 0.95 -2.26
C ILE A 148 10.87 0.64 -2.35
N PHE A 149 11.41 0.05 -1.28
CA PHE A 149 12.85 -0.15 -1.12
C PHE A 149 13.21 -1.63 -0.91
N PRO A 150 14.44 -2.04 -1.27
CA PRO A 150 14.98 -3.30 -0.78
C PRO A 150 14.94 -3.31 0.75
N LEU A 151 14.63 -4.47 1.35
CA LEU A 151 14.51 -4.61 2.80
C LEU A 151 15.74 -4.09 3.56
N ALA A 152 16.96 -4.32 3.04
CA ALA A 152 18.19 -3.86 3.68
C ALA A 152 18.25 -2.32 3.77
N LYS A 153 17.81 -1.63 2.72
CA LYS A 153 17.76 -0.16 2.65
C LYS A 153 16.73 0.39 3.64
N TRP A 154 15.53 -0.20 3.65
CA TRP A 154 14.51 0.11 4.64
C TRP A 154 14.89 -0.32 6.06
N LYS A 155 15.80 -1.26 6.30
CA LYS A 155 16.30 -1.50 7.66
C LYS A 155 17.28 -0.41 8.12
N GLY A 156 17.89 0.31 7.17
CA GLY A 156 18.91 1.33 7.40
C GLY A 156 18.41 2.73 7.77
N GLY A 157 17.09 2.99 7.73
CA GLY A 157 16.54 4.31 8.08
C GLY A 157 16.05 5.15 6.90
N GLU A 158 16.05 4.59 5.69
CA GLU A 158 15.34 5.20 4.56
C GLU A 158 13.83 5.03 4.68
#